data_AF-A0A6I3FC56-F1
#
_entry.id   AF-A0A6I3FC56-F1
#
_cell.length_a   1.000
_cell.length_b   1.000
_cell.length_c   1.000
_cell.angle_alpha   90.00
_cell.angle_beta   90.00
_cell.angle_gamma   90.00
#
_symmetry.space_group_name_H-M   'P 1'
#
loop_
_entity.id
_entity.type
_entity.pdbx_description
1 polymer ?
#
loop_
_entity_poly.entity_id
_entity_poly.type
_entity_poly.pdbx_seq_one_letter_code
_entity_poly.pdbx_strand_id
1 'polypeptide(L)' 'MKPETILKATFILAAMASLAASVAIYFAAGDDILGRLNGIYVGVWVPSILALGAFLLSGKGDKEKS' A
#
# COMPACT_ATOMS: atom_id res chain seq x y z
N MET A 1 1.26 11.23 -19.61
CA MET A 1 1.16 9.86 -19.07
C MET A 1 -0.31 9.46 -19.05
N LYS A 2 -0.64 8.19 -19.32
CA LYS A 2 -2.03 7.72 -19.21
C LYS A 2 -2.47 7.80 -17.74
N PRO A 3 -3.72 8.21 -17.43
CA PRO A 3 -4.20 8.37 -16.06
C PRO A 3 -4.12 7.06 -15.25
N GLU A 4 -4.24 5.91 -15.91
CA GLU A 4 -4.05 4.58 -15.33
C GLU A 4 -2.64 4.35 -14.80
N THR A 5 -1.62 4.83 -15.53
CA THR A 5 -0.22 4.71 -15.13
C THR A 5 0.05 5.55 -13.89
N ILE A 6 -0.55 6.74 -13.80
CA ILE A 6 -0.45 7.61 -12.63
C ILE A 6 -1.11 6.96 -11.43
N LEU A 7 -2.33 6.43 -11.59
CA LEU A 7 -3.06 5.75 -10.52
C LEU A 7 -2.28 4.54 -9.99
N LYS A 8 -1.77 3.69 -10.90
CA LYS A 8 -0.92 2.54 -10.54
C LYS A 8 0.32 2.96 -9.78
N ALA A 9 1.03 3.99 -10.27
CA ALA A 9 2.23 4.51 -9.62
C ALA A 9 1.93 5.04 -8.22
N THR A 10 0.81 5.75 -8.03
CA THR A 10 0.39 6.24 -6.71
C THR A 10 0.13 5.10 -5.73
N PHE A 11 -0.57 4.03 -6.14
CA PHE A 11 -0.80 2.88 -5.27
C PHE A 11 0.48 2.13 -4.91
N ILE A 12 1.39 1.97 -5.87
CA ILE A 12 2.70 1.35 -5.62
C ILE A 12 3.52 2.20 -4.66
N LEU A 13 3.57 3.53 -4.88
CA LEU A 13 4.27 4.45 -3.98
C LEU A 13 3.66 4.46 -2.58
N ALA A 14 2.34 4.45 -2.45
CA ALA A 14 1.65 4.38 -1.17
C ALA A 14 1.96 3.06 -0.44
N ALA A 15 1.97 1.92 -1.15
CA ALA A 15 2.34 0.63 -0.58
C ALA A 15 3.81 0.60 -0.12
N MET A 16 4.73 1.15 -0.92
CA MET A 16 6.14 1.26 -0.55
C MET A 16 6.36 2.18 0.65
N ALA A 17 5.68 3.32 0.70
CA ALA A 17 5.76 4.25 1.83
C ALA A 17 5.21 3.60 3.11
N SER A 18 4.10 2.86 3.02
CA SER A 18 3.53 2.11 4.15
C SER A 18 4.48 1.01 4.64
N LEU A 19 5.12 0.27 3.72
CA LEU A 19 6.12 -0.74 4.09
C LEU A 19 7.36 -0.11 4.74
N ALA A 20 7.88 0.99 4.18
CA ALA A 20 9.02 1.70 4.74
C ALA A 20 8.71 2.24 6.14
N ALA A 21 7.52 2.81 6.35
CA ALA A 21 7.06 3.27 7.65
C ALA A 21 6.91 2.10 8.65
N SER A 22 6.35 0.96 8.24
CA SER A 22 6.24 -0.26 9.05
C SER A 22 7.61 -0.69 9.58
N VAL A 23 8.59 -0.82 8.69
CA VAL A 23 9.96 -1.20 9.03
C VAL A 23 10.61 -0.16 9.93
N ALA A 24 10.48 1.13 9.60
CA ALA A 24 11.05 2.21 10.40
C ALA A 24 10.49 2.23 11.82
N ILE A 25 9.17 2.13 11.99
CA ILE A 25 8.51 2.10 13.31
C ILE A 25 8.92 0.84 14.08
N TYR A 26 8.97 -0.32 13.42
CA TYR A 26 9.36 -1.58 14.06
C TYR A 26 10.77 -1.52 14.65
N PHE A 27 11.74 -0.99 13.88
CA PHE A 27 13.12 -0.87 14.35
C PHE A 27 13.34 0.33 15.29
N ALA A 28 12.58 1.43 15.13
CA ALA A 28 12.64 2.57 16.05
C ALA A 28 12.08 2.26 17.44
N ALA A 29 11.20 1.26 17.56
CA ALA A 29 10.60 0.86 18.83
C ALA A 29 11.59 0.25 19.84
N GLY A 30 12.80 -0.17 19.42
CA GLY A 30 13.75 -0.80 20.33
C GLY A 30 13.12 -2.05 20.98
N ASP A 31 13.15 -2.16 22.31
CA ASP A 31 12.52 -3.24 23.09
C ASP A 31 11.06 -2.99 23.49
N ASP A 32 10.46 -1.87 23.06
CA ASP A 32 9.03 -1.63 23.27
C ASP A 32 8.18 -2.55 22.38
N ILE A 33 7.51 -3.51 23.03
CA ILE A 33 6.64 -4.47 22.37
C ILE A 33 5.46 -3.78 21.66
N LEU A 34 4.93 -2.68 22.21
CA LEU A 34 3.80 -1.96 21.63
C LEU A 34 4.21 -1.22 20.35
N GLY A 35 5.37 -0.58 20.36
CA GLY A 35 5.97 0.02 19.16
C GLY A 35 6.25 -0.99 18.05
N ARG A 36 6.78 -2.19 18.38
CA ARG A 36 6.96 -3.28 17.40
C ARG A 36 5.62 -3.75 16.83
N LEU A 37 4.58 -3.86 17.66
CA LEU A 37 3.25 -4.28 17.22
C LEU A 37 2.64 -3.27 16.23
N ASN A 38 2.78 -1.97 16.52
CA ASN A 38 2.36 -0.90 15.61
C ASN A 38 3.06 -1.01 14.25
N GLY A 39 4.37 -1.25 14.24
CA GLY A 39 5.13 -1.51 13.01
C GLY A 39 4.54 -2.67 12.20
N ILE A 40 4.23 -3.80 12.85
CA ILE A 40 3.62 -4.97 12.21
C ILE A 40 2.22 -4.63 11.65
N TYR A 41 1.36 -3.94 12.40
CA TYR A 41 0.02 -3.58 11.94
C TYR A 41 0.05 -2.71 10.69
N VAL A 42 0.96 -1.73 10.63
CA VAL A 42 1.15 -0.89 9.44
C VAL A 42 1.61 -1.74 8.25
N GLY A 43 2.49 -2.72 8.47
CA GLY A 43 2.96 -3.63 7.43
C GLY A 43 1.87 -4.55 6.88
N VAL A 44 0.96 -5.03 7.74
CA VAL A 44 -0.18 -5.87 7.35
C VAL A 44 -1.17 -5.13 6.44
N TRP A 45 -1.18 -3.81 6.43
CA TRP A 45 -2.08 -3.02 5.56
C TRP A 45 -1.55 -2.87 4.12
N VAL A 46 -0.27 -3.11 3.87
CA VAL A 46 0.35 -3.06 2.53
C VAL A 46 -0.41 -3.90 1.48
N PRO A 47 -0.72 -5.19 1.73
CA PRO A 47 -1.51 -5.99 0.78
C PRO A 47 -2.92 -5.42 0.52
N SER A 48 -3.55 -4.76 1.50
CA SER A 48 -4.85 -4.11 1.31
C SER A 48 -4.79 -2.90 0.38
N ILE A 49 -3.71 -2.09 0.47
CA ILE A 49 -3.47 -0.95 -0.43
C ILE A 49 -3.27 -1.43 -1.87
N LEU A 50 -2.48 -2.50 -2.05
CA LEU A 50 -2.23 -3.10 -3.36
C LEU A 50 -3.49 -3.76 -3.93
N ALA A 51 -4.27 -4.45 -3.10
CA ALA A 51 -5.54 -5.05 -3.50
C ALA A 51 -6.56 -3.97 -3.94
N LEU A 52 -6.66 -2.86 -3.20
CA LEU A 52 -7.50 -1.72 -3.59
C LEU A 52 -7.05 -1.11 -4.91
N GLY A 53 -5.74 -0.92 -5.10
CA GLY A 53 -5.18 -0.45 -6.37
C GLY A 53 -5.52 -1.38 -7.52
N ALA A 54 -5.32 -2.69 -7.35
CA ALA A 54 -5.68 -3.69 -8.35
C ALA A 54 -7.19 -3.69 -8.67
N PHE A 55 -8.04 -3.60 -7.64
CA PHE A 55 -9.49 -3.52 -7.81
C PHE A 55 -9.93 -2.29 -8.62
N LEU A 56 -9.42 -1.10 -8.29
CA LEU A 56 -9.75 0.15 -8.97
C LEU A 56 -9.24 0.17 -10.42
N LEU A 57 -8.10 -0.45 -10.70
CA LEU A 57 -7.62 -0.62 -12.07
C LEU A 57 -8.42 -1.67 -12.86
N SER A 58 -8.88 -2.74 -12.22
CA SER A 58 -9.66 -3.80 -12.87
C SER A 58 -11.08 -3.37 -13.25
N GLY A 59 -11.71 -2.48 -12.48
CA GLY A 59 -13.08 -2.00 -12.73
C GLY A 59 -13.24 -1.04 -13.92
N LYS A 60 -12.16 -0.69 -14.62
CA LYS A 60 -12.17 0.31 -15.71
C LYS A 60 -12.05 -0.32 -17.12
N GLY A 61 -11.79 -1.63 -17.22
CA GLY A 61 -11.69 -2.37 -18.47
C GLY A 61 -13.03 -2.71 -19.14
N ASP A 62 -14.16 -2.58 -18.43
CA ASP A 62 -15.48 -2.96 -18.95
C ASP A 62 -16.22 -1.84 -19.72
N LYS A 63 -15.72 -0.60 -19.72
CA LYS A 63 -16.39 0.52 -20.40
C LYS A 63 -16.01 0.69 -21.88
N GLU A 64 -15.11 -0.13 -22.43
CA GLU A 64 -14.68 -0.04 -23.85
C GLU A 64 -15.29 -1.16 -24.73
N LYS A 65 -16.20 -1.97 -24.19
CA LYS A 65 -16.87 -3.07 -24.92
C LYS A 65 -18.41 -3.04 -24.87
N SER A 66 -19.03 -1.87 -24.69
CA SER A 66 -20.49 -1.71 -24.83
C SER A 66 -20.86 -0.69 -25.88
#